data_AF-A0A350JIS5-F1
#
_entry.id   AF-A0A350JIS5-F1
#
_cell.length_a   1.000
_cell.length_b   1.000
_cell.length_c   1.000
_cell.angle_alpha   90.00
_cell.angle_beta   90.00
_cell.angle_gamma   90.00
#
_symmetry.space_group_name_H-M   'P 1'
#
loop_
_entity.id
_entity.type
_entity.pdbx_description
1 polymer ?
#
loop_
_entity_poly.entity_id
_entity_poly.type
_entity_poly.pdbx_seq_one_letter_code
_entity_poly.pdbx_strand_id
1 'polypeptide(L)'
;MLRAILTFLLAPIFCINVFSQDHYYPNTVYPDSTLSFGTCPFDSTKQIWKYDGFTVYQTQNNMPNGPIDSNYCINMGKDGDRHYAIDGWNSAPGRPIFIKWKPTATIKGRSFESHSLIELNTAIISKRESHFNDSSDCAFGDCLGVSSSIRKQVSLDSQLLSEIESDLDYLSSNQNGTYAYFTSKCHPSEKYDSIAFDSLMISVQLEATDSFRISHSLSSFGTEAYLIDTSELEGARIDSVSYQFGNSIGSNYVFNYLFGHYLPGTPSNSNIAFFDFVPSPNTDSAIGINVEFMNYVALITESFVQFRGGLPKLDTNRHTLNVINNGADHCMYWFGERVFAKNTNLIHKKGGIYPDAGACTMFNSGSNLIIDTDSKLFYGYEGKGMLAVKPESRIKLRPGSLLSLSTMLVLLDDVQSDQHRYRIEIPKGAKLEFRENSKISTQYCSNSDTKVEIIMMGGEIDLSGLDEDSRQKVIVRFPSSTNAQTAALRLVNNPVQDDLIIFVEAQSESEVALLVYAMDGTLIHQSTQYLASGNNKLHVDCRHLLPGAYIIKAKNQALASGLKMIKL
;
A
#
# COMPACT_ATOMS: atom_id res chain seq x y z
N MET A 1 3.49 -19.77 59.51
CA MET A 1 4.20 -19.20 58.34
C MET A 1 4.42 -20.19 57.18
N LEU A 2 3.97 -21.45 57.26
CA LEU A 2 4.19 -22.48 56.21
C LEU A 2 2.94 -22.83 55.37
N ARG A 3 1.80 -22.14 55.57
CA ARG A 3 0.53 -22.39 54.84
C ARG A 3 0.23 -21.39 53.72
N ALA A 4 1.04 -20.35 53.55
CA ALA A 4 0.81 -19.29 52.54
C ALA A 4 1.61 -19.49 51.24
N ILE A 5 2.52 -20.47 51.17
CA ILE A 5 3.39 -20.69 50.00
C ILE A 5 2.81 -21.74 49.03
N LEU A 6 1.88 -22.59 49.48
CA LEU A 6 1.36 -23.68 48.64
C LEU A 6 0.20 -23.25 47.73
N THR A 7 -0.44 -22.11 47.98
CA THR A 7 -1.57 -21.62 47.17
C THR A 7 -1.12 -20.85 45.91
N PHE A 8 0.15 -20.43 45.85
CA PHE A 8 0.68 -19.68 44.71
C PHE A 8 1.31 -20.54 43.60
N LEU A 9 1.51 -21.84 43.83
CA LEU A 9 2.17 -22.74 42.88
C LEU A 9 1.21 -23.62 42.06
N LEU A 10 -0.09 -23.62 42.35
CA LEU A 10 -1.10 -24.42 41.63
C LEU A 10 -2.01 -23.60 40.69
N ALA A 11 -1.87 -22.26 40.67
CA ALA A 11 -2.65 -21.38 39.81
C ALA A 11 -2.21 -21.32 38.31
N PRO A 12 -0.97 -21.62 37.88
CA PRO A 12 -0.61 -21.46 36.47
C PRO A 12 -0.99 -22.66 35.57
N ILE A 13 -1.50 -23.77 36.12
CA ILE A 13 -1.86 -24.96 35.33
C ILE A 13 -3.33 -24.93 34.86
N PHE A 14 -4.20 -24.13 35.49
CA PHE A 14 -5.62 -24.01 35.09
C PHE A 14 -5.91 -22.85 34.12
N CYS A 15 -4.97 -21.95 33.85
CA CYS A 15 -5.18 -20.83 32.91
C CYS A 15 -4.79 -21.13 31.45
N ILE A 16 -4.17 -22.28 31.15
CA ILE A 16 -3.75 -22.62 29.77
C ILE A 16 -4.85 -23.38 29.00
N ASN A 17 -5.84 -23.96 29.68
CA ASN A 17 -6.90 -24.74 29.03
C ASN A 17 -8.20 -23.97 28.74
N VAL A 18 -8.24 -22.65 28.96
CA VAL A 18 -9.44 -21.83 28.64
C VAL A 18 -9.39 -21.22 27.23
N PHE A 19 -8.25 -21.30 26.53
CA PHE A 19 -8.09 -20.74 25.17
C PHE A 19 -8.20 -21.73 24.01
N SER A 20 -8.58 -22.98 24.27
CA SER A 20 -8.96 -23.94 23.21
C SER A 20 -10.45 -24.29 23.24
N GLN A 21 -11.31 -23.39 23.72
CA GLN A 21 -12.68 -23.45 23.24
C GLN A 21 -12.58 -23.15 21.75
N ASP A 22 -12.71 -24.20 20.93
CA ASP A 22 -13.14 -24.09 19.54
C ASP A 22 -14.22 -23.02 19.51
N HIS A 23 -13.86 -21.80 19.12
CA HIS A 23 -14.83 -20.76 18.85
C HIS A 23 -15.62 -21.35 17.69
N TYR A 24 -16.77 -21.92 18.03
CA TYR A 24 -17.67 -22.52 17.07
C TYR A 24 -18.26 -21.34 16.31
N TYR A 25 -17.52 -20.88 15.30
CA TYR A 25 -17.98 -19.84 14.39
C TYR A 25 -19.24 -20.38 13.74
N PRO A 26 -20.42 -19.82 14.05
CA PRO A 26 -21.70 -20.40 13.67
C PRO A 26 -21.87 -20.48 12.14
N ASN A 27 -21.02 -19.78 11.40
CA ASN A 27 -21.04 -19.68 9.95
C ASN A 27 -19.85 -20.36 9.24
N THR A 28 -19.04 -21.17 9.93
CA THR A 28 -18.01 -21.94 9.24
C THR A 28 -18.65 -23.02 8.37
N VAL A 29 -18.43 -22.90 7.06
CA VAL A 29 -18.78 -23.90 6.07
C VAL A 29 -17.57 -24.79 5.86
N TYR A 30 -17.73 -26.06 6.23
CA TYR A 30 -16.88 -27.12 5.69
C TYR A 30 -17.54 -27.66 4.43
N PRO A 31 -16.76 -28.07 3.42
CA PRO A 31 -17.31 -28.76 2.27
C PRO A 31 -17.94 -30.07 2.75
N ASP A 32 -19.27 -30.11 2.72
CA ASP A 32 -20.02 -31.35 2.93
C ASP A 32 -19.81 -32.20 1.68
N SER A 33 -18.79 -33.05 1.74
CA SER A 33 -18.37 -33.84 0.61
C SER A 33 -18.34 -35.32 0.97
N THR A 34 -19.22 -36.05 0.32
CA THR A 34 -19.26 -37.50 0.36
C THR A 34 -18.20 -38.06 -0.59
N LEU A 35 -17.31 -38.88 -0.04
CA LEU A 35 -16.35 -39.64 -0.83
C LEU A 35 -17.11 -40.78 -1.53
N SER A 36 -17.13 -40.77 -2.86
CA SER A 36 -17.79 -41.77 -3.68
C SER A 36 -16.82 -42.38 -4.68
N PHE A 37 -17.08 -43.63 -5.08
CA PHE A 37 -16.37 -44.28 -6.17
C PHE A 37 -17.16 -44.09 -7.46
N GLY A 38 -16.52 -43.60 -8.52
CA GLY A 38 -17.21 -43.38 -9.78
C GLY A 38 -16.27 -43.15 -10.95
N THR A 39 -16.87 -42.97 -12.12
CA THR A 39 -16.13 -42.79 -13.37
C THR A 39 -15.32 -41.49 -13.34
N CYS A 40 -14.08 -41.57 -13.85
CA CYS A 40 -13.24 -40.40 -14.06
C CYS A 40 -13.95 -39.41 -15.00
N PRO A 41 -14.03 -38.10 -14.66
CA PRO A 41 -14.79 -37.14 -15.46
C PRO A 41 -14.31 -36.99 -16.92
N PHE A 42 -13.08 -37.42 -17.21
CA PHE A 42 -12.41 -37.21 -18.49
C PHE A 42 -12.01 -38.50 -19.20
N ASP A 43 -12.24 -39.66 -18.57
CA ASP A 43 -11.97 -40.98 -19.14
C ASP A 43 -13.03 -41.97 -18.62
N SER A 44 -14.00 -42.29 -19.47
CA SER A 44 -15.12 -43.16 -19.09
C SER A 44 -14.70 -44.60 -18.78
N THR A 45 -13.48 -45.00 -19.12
CA THR A 45 -12.96 -46.35 -18.90
C THR A 45 -12.32 -46.54 -17.52
N LYS A 46 -12.02 -45.44 -16.80
CA LYS A 46 -11.38 -45.46 -15.50
C LYS A 46 -12.36 -45.12 -14.38
N GLN A 47 -12.15 -45.74 -13.22
CA GLN A 47 -12.88 -45.46 -11.99
C GLN A 47 -11.92 -44.88 -10.95
N ILE A 48 -12.38 -43.85 -10.24
CA ILE A 48 -11.62 -43.16 -9.19
C ILE A 48 -12.53 -42.87 -8.00
N TRP A 49 -11.92 -42.74 -6.83
CA TRP A 49 -12.55 -42.09 -5.69
C TRP A 49 -12.54 -40.58 -5.89
N LYS A 50 -13.68 -39.95 -5.62
CA LYS A 50 -13.86 -38.50 -5.73
C LYS A 50 -14.79 -38.00 -4.64
N TYR A 51 -14.62 -36.74 -4.26
CA TYR A 51 -15.55 -36.04 -3.40
C TYR A 51 -16.59 -35.31 -4.25
N ASP A 52 -17.86 -35.33 -3.81
CA ASP A 52 -18.90 -34.59 -4.50
C ASP A 52 -18.59 -33.08 -4.54
N GLY A 53 -18.77 -32.46 -5.70
CA GLY A 53 -18.41 -31.06 -5.95
C GLY A 53 -16.92 -30.83 -6.29
N PHE A 54 -16.04 -31.82 -6.12
CA PHE A 54 -14.62 -31.69 -6.47
C PHE A 54 -14.32 -32.24 -7.86
N THR A 55 -13.40 -31.58 -8.56
CA THR A 55 -12.80 -32.02 -9.81
C THR A 55 -11.31 -31.83 -9.71
N VAL A 56 -10.55 -32.93 -9.78
CA VAL A 56 -9.07 -32.92 -9.73
C VAL A 56 -8.53 -33.30 -11.10
N TYR A 57 -7.67 -32.47 -11.67
CA TYR A 57 -7.22 -32.63 -13.06
C TYR A 57 -5.86 -32.00 -13.34
N GLN A 58 -5.29 -32.32 -14.50
CA GLN A 58 -4.18 -31.59 -15.12
C GLN A 58 -4.61 -31.10 -16.50
N THR A 59 -3.92 -30.10 -17.02
CA THR A 59 -4.18 -29.55 -18.35
C THR A 59 -2.97 -29.67 -19.25
N GLN A 60 -3.19 -29.84 -20.55
CA GLN A 60 -2.13 -30.07 -21.55
C GLN A 60 -1.12 -28.93 -21.64
N ASN A 61 -1.56 -27.71 -21.32
CA ASN A 61 -0.74 -26.50 -21.36
C ASN A 61 -0.37 -25.98 -19.95
N ASN A 62 -0.61 -26.77 -18.90
CA ASN A 62 -0.36 -26.39 -17.50
C ASN A 62 -1.10 -25.12 -17.04
N MET A 63 -2.19 -24.73 -17.70
CA MET A 63 -3.04 -23.60 -17.29
C MET A 63 -4.29 -24.12 -16.55
N PRO A 64 -4.80 -23.45 -15.48
CA PRO A 64 -5.97 -23.93 -14.73
C PRO A 64 -7.23 -24.05 -15.60
N ASN A 65 -7.40 -23.15 -16.57
CA ASN A 65 -8.50 -23.12 -17.52
C ASN A 65 -8.13 -23.71 -18.90
N GLY A 66 -7.03 -24.46 -18.99
CA GLY A 66 -6.55 -25.07 -20.22
C GLY A 66 -7.29 -26.36 -20.63
N PRO A 67 -7.00 -26.91 -21.82
CA PRO A 67 -7.53 -28.20 -22.24
C PRO A 67 -7.12 -29.30 -21.26
N ILE A 68 -8.10 -30.03 -20.70
CA ILE A 68 -7.85 -31.08 -19.72
C ILE A 68 -7.10 -32.25 -20.36
N ASP A 69 -6.10 -32.77 -19.66
CA ASP A 69 -5.31 -33.93 -20.07
C ASP A 69 -6.00 -35.23 -19.60
N SER A 70 -6.81 -35.82 -20.49
CA SER A 70 -7.61 -37.02 -20.19
C SER A 70 -6.78 -38.29 -19.92
N ASN A 71 -5.45 -38.25 -20.09
CA ASN A 71 -4.59 -39.39 -19.77
C ASN A 71 -4.49 -39.64 -18.26
N TYR A 72 -4.70 -38.59 -17.45
CA TYR A 72 -4.50 -38.62 -16.00
C TYR A 72 -5.85 -38.55 -15.27
N CYS A 73 -6.11 -39.58 -14.46
CA CYS A 73 -7.28 -39.65 -13.57
C CYS A 73 -6.77 -39.71 -12.13
N ILE A 74 -6.78 -38.55 -11.49
CA ILE A 74 -6.19 -38.37 -10.16
C ILE A 74 -7.17 -38.85 -9.10
N ASN A 75 -6.72 -39.75 -8.23
CA ASN A 75 -7.55 -40.39 -7.24
C ASN A 75 -7.60 -39.54 -5.96
N MET A 76 -8.76 -39.48 -5.29
CA MET A 76 -8.90 -38.84 -3.99
C MET A 76 -9.03 -39.91 -2.89
N GLY A 77 -8.82 -39.53 -1.63
CA GLY A 77 -8.96 -40.44 -0.51
C GLY A 77 -9.42 -39.73 0.77
N LYS A 78 -9.84 -40.53 1.76
CA LYS A 78 -10.12 -40.03 3.11
C LYS A 78 -8.85 -39.97 3.92
N ASP A 79 -8.66 -38.87 4.64
CA ASP A 79 -7.53 -38.68 5.55
C ASP A 79 -7.99 -37.97 6.83
N GLY A 80 -8.58 -38.74 7.73
CA GLY A 80 -9.31 -38.18 8.88
C GLY A 80 -10.63 -37.53 8.48
N ASP A 81 -11.27 -36.82 9.42
CA ASP A 81 -12.63 -36.32 9.25
C ASP A 81 -12.74 -34.95 8.56
N ARG A 82 -11.61 -34.22 8.40
CA ARG A 82 -11.58 -32.88 7.81
C ARG A 82 -10.52 -32.67 6.71
N HIS A 83 -9.80 -33.73 6.30
CA HIS A 83 -8.81 -33.62 5.24
C HIS A 83 -9.12 -34.54 4.06
N TYR A 84 -8.94 -33.98 2.87
CA TYR A 84 -9.05 -34.65 1.60
C TYR A 84 -7.65 -35.07 1.17
N ALA A 85 -7.39 -36.38 1.03
CA ALA A 85 -6.15 -36.82 0.41
C ALA A 85 -6.29 -36.78 -1.11
N ILE A 86 -5.24 -36.32 -1.79
CA ILE A 86 -5.09 -36.38 -3.23
C ILE A 86 -3.86 -37.23 -3.52
N ASP A 87 -4.07 -38.25 -4.36
CA ASP A 87 -3.03 -39.18 -4.76
C ASP A 87 -2.34 -38.69 -6.04
N GLY A 88 -1.21 -37.98 -5.88
CA GLY A 88 -0.42 -37.47 -7.00
C GLY A 88 0.27 -38.56 -7.84
N TRP A 89 0.18 -39.85 -7.46
CA TRP A 89 0.80 -40.95 -8.21
C TRP A 89 0.18 -41.17 -9.59
N ASN A 90 -1.07 -40.75 -9.78
CA ASN A 90 -1.77 -40.82 -11.06
C ASN A 90 -1.69 -39.51 -11.87
N SER A 91 -0.69 -38.67 -11.59
CA SER A 91 -0.45 -37.41 -12.28
C SER A 91 0.88 -37.44 -13.03
N ALA A 92 1.04 -36.55 -14.02
CA ALA A 92 2.31 -36.30 -14.65
C ALA A 92 3.27 -35.60 -13.67
N PRO A 93 4.48 -36.16 -13.41
CA PRO A 93 5.48 -35.52 -12.56
C PRO A 93 5.82 -34.10 -13.02
N GLY A 94 6.04 -33.19 -12.07
CA GLY A 94 6.46 -31.82 -12.35
C GLY A 94 5.42 -30.94 -13.04
N ARG A 95 4.19 -31.41 -13.27
CA ARG A 95 3.09 -30.60 -13.81
C ARG A 95 2.08 -30.24 -12.71
N PRO A 96 1.46 -29.05 -12.78
CA PRO A 96 0.49 -28.62 -11.78
C PRO A 96 -0.75 -29.53 -11.80
N ILE A 97 -1.25 -29.82 -10.60
CA ILE A 97 -2.53 -30.45 -10.33
C ILE A 97 -3.50 -29.35 -9.93
N PHE A 98 -4.64 -29.28 -10.63
CA PHE A 98 -5.72 -28.35 -10.35
C PHE A 98 -6.85 -29.06 -9.62
N ILE A 99 -7.34 -28.43 -8.56
CA ILE A 99 -8.48 -28.91 -7.79
C ILE A 99 -9.54 -27.82 -7.82
N LYS A 100 -10.61 -28.08 -8.56
CA LYS A 100 -11.80 -27.23 -8.57
C LYS A 100 -12.83 -27.80 -7.63
N TRP A 101 -13.23 -27.05 -6.62
CA TRP A 101 -14.39 -27.34 -5.79
C TRP A 101 -15.54 -26.41 -6.16
N LYS A 102 -16.71 -26.99 -6.40
CA LYS A 102 -17.99 -26.30 -6.48
C LYS A 102 -18.85 -26.75 -5.31
N PRO A 103 -19.37 -25.83 -4.48
CA PRO A 103 -20.26 -26.15 -3.39
C PRO A 103 -21.51 -26.88 -3.91
N THR A 104 -21.96 -27.88 -3.16
CA THR A 104 -23.21 -28.60 -3.41
C THR A 104 -24.41 -27.66 -3.25
N ALA A 105 -25.60 -28.06 -3.72
CA ALA A 105 -26.82 -27.24 -3.63
C ALA A 105 -27.10 -26.75 -2.19
N THR A 106 -26.78 -27.57 -1.18
CA THR A 106 -26.94 -27.25 0.25
C THR A 106 -26.04 -26.08 0.68
N ILE A 107 -24.82 -26.00 0.15
CA ILE A 107 -23.87 -24.92 0.47
C ILE A 107 -24.09 -23.70 -0.43
N LYS A 108 -24.50 -23.91 -1.69
CA LYS A 108 -24.82 -22.85 -2.65
C LYS A 108 -25.93 -21.92 -2.17
N GLY A 109 -26.81 -22.39 -1.28
CA GLY A 109 -27.86 -21.57 -0.65
C GLY A 109 -27.41 -20.73 0.54
N ARG A 110 -26.17 -20.87 1.03
CA ARG A 110 -25.65 -20.02 2.10
C ARG A 110 -25.15 -18.71 1.51
N SER A 111 -25.85 -17.63 1.80
CA SER A 111 -25.38 -16.27 1.55
C SER A 111 -24.49 -15.83 2.70
N PHE A 112 -23.38 -15.17 2.38
CA PHE A 112 -22.64 -14.32 3.30
C PHE A 112 -23.42 -13.04 3.56
N GLU A 113 -23.18 -12.47 4.73
CA GLU A 113 -23.69 -11.15 5.09
C GLU A 113 -22.98 -10.09 4.24
N SER A 114 -23.73 -9.09 3.77
CA SER A 114 -23.18 -7.87 3.20
C SER A 114 -22.35 -7.11 4.24
N HIS A 115 -21.33 -6.36 3.81
CA HIS A 115 -20.50 -5.55 4.71
C HIS A 115 -19.85 -6.35 5.85
N SER A 116 -19.38 -7.56 5.55
CA SER A 116 -18.73 -8.45 6.52
C SER A 116 -17.32 -8.82 6.06
N LEU A 117 -16.52 -9.42 6.94
CA LEU A 117 -15.25 -10.03 6.55
C LEU A 117 -15.44 -11.52 6.34
N ILE A 118 -15.19 -11.97 5.12
CA ILE A 118 -15.18 -13.39 4.73
C ILE A 118 -13.75 -13.88 4.81
N GLU A 119 -13.49 -14.88 5.63
CA GLU A 119 -12.19 -15.53 5.72
C GLU A 119 -12.21 -16.87 5.00
N LEU A 120 -11.26 -17.03 4.07
CA LEU A 120 -10.93 -18.30 3.49
C LEU A 120 -9.66 -18.84 4.13
N ASN A 121 -9.80 -19.96 4.84
CA ASN A 121 -8.69 -20.72 5.38
C ASN A 121 -8.43 -21.93 4.49
N THR A 122 -7.22 -22.07 3.99
CA THR A 122 -6.79 -23.24 3.21
C THR A 122 -5.46 -23.76 3.75
N ALA A 123 -5.40 -25.06 3.99
CA ALA A 123 -4.22 -25.78 4.41
C ALA A 123 -3.91 -26.90 3.39
N ILE A 124 -2.68 -26.94 2.88
CA ILE A 124 -2.21 -27.95 1.93
C ILE A 124 -0.96 -28.59 2.53
N ILE A 125 -1.01 -29.89 2.82
CA ILE A 125 0.02 -30.59 3.57
C ILE A 125 0.48 -31.82 2.77
N SER A 126 1.74 -31.82 2.36
CA SER A 126 2.43 -32.97 1.74
C SER A 126 2.60 -34.12 2.74
N LYS A 127 2.36 -35.37 2.33
CA LYS A 127 2.38 -36.52 3.26
C LYS A 127 3.78 -37.07 3.58
N ARG A 128 4.77 -36.90 2.70
CA ARG A 128 6.10 -37.53 2.88
C ARG A 128 7.26 -36.54 2.96
N GLU A 129 7.01 -35.35 3.49
CA GLU A 129 8.00 -34.26 3.48
C GLU A 129 8.43 -33.83 2.07
N SER A 130 7.75 -34.30 1.02
CA SER A 130 8.00 -33.83 -0.35
C SER A 130 7.75 -32.33 -0.39
N HIS A 131 8.76 -31.58 -0.80
CA HIS A 131 8.66 -30.14 -0.90
C HIS A 131 7.70 -29.77 -2.04
N PHE A 132 6.87 -28.75 -1.80
CA PHE A 132 6.22 -28.08 -2.92
C PHE A 132 7.33 -27.49 -3.79
N ASN A 133 7.19 -27.62 -5.12
CA ASN A 133 8.17 -27.01 -6.00
C ASN A 133 8.17 -25.50 -5.71
N ASP A 134 9.33 -24.91 -5.46
CA ASP A 134 9.49 -23.47 -5.23
C ASP A 134 10.29 -22.82 -6.37
N SER A 135 10.43 -23.55 -7.50
CA SER A 135 11.14 -23.04 -8.67
C SER A 135 10.41 -21.84 -9.25
N SER A 136 11.15 -20.78 -9.58
CA SER A 136 10.68 -19.66 -10.40
C SER A 136 10.21 -20.07 -11.81
N ASP A 137 10.45 -21.33 -12.22
CA ASP A 137 10.06 -21.92 -13.51
C ASP A 137 8.59 -22.35 -13.60
N CYS A 138 7.78 -22.09 -12.56
CA CYS A 138 6.35 -22.33 -12.63
C CYS A 138 5.71 -21.36 -13.63
N ALA A 139 4.83 -21.87 -14.51
CA ALA A 139 4.30 -21.14 -15.67
C ALA A 139 3.57 -19.81 -15.32
N PHE A 140 3.28 -19.59 -14.05
CA PHE A 140 2.61 -18.40 -13.51
C PHE A 140 3.40 -17.68 -12.41
N GLY A 141 4.66 -18.03 -12.19
CA GLY A 141 5.47 -17.47 -11.10
C GLY A 141 5.24 -18.12 -9.73
N ASP A 142 4.09 -18.78 -9.50
CA ASP A 142 3.82 -19.52 -8.26
C ASP A 142 3.47 -20.98 -8.56
N CYS A 143 4.13 -21.91 -7.87
CA CYS A 143 3.90 -23.34 -7.96
C CYS A 143 2.77 -23.84 -7.04
N LEU A 144 2.31 -22.95 -6.15
CA LEU A 144 1.20 -23.17 -5.24
C LEU A 144 0.29 -21.95 -5.26
N GLY A 145 -0.98 -22.16 -5.59
CA GLY A 145 -1.97 -21.10 -5.65
C GLY A 145 -3.31 -21.59 -5.15
N VAL A 146 -4.04 -20.71 -4.49
CA VAL A 146 -5.46 -20.90 -4.17
C VAL A 146 -6.18 -19.78 -4.89
N SER A 147 -7.33 -20.02 -5.50
CA SER A 147 -8.21 -18.95 -5.94
C SER A 147 -9.65 -19.31 -5.66
N SER A 148 -10.51 -18.32 -5.47
CA SER A 148 -11.92 -18.54 -5.19
C SER A 148 -12.79 -17.59 -5.98
N SER A 149 -13.95 -18.05 -6.39
CA SER A 149 -14.94 -17.26 -7.11
C SER A 149 -16.14 -17.06 -6.20
N ILE A 150 -16.58 -15.81 -6.06
CA ILE A 150 -17.83 -15.45 -5.39
C ILE A 150 -18.86 -14.96 -6.41
N ARG A 151 -20.10 -15.41 -6.24
CA ARG A 151 -21.25 -14.91 -6.97
C ARG A 151 -21.97 -13.86 -6.15
N LYS A 152 -22.28 -12.75 -6.79
CA LYS A 152 -23.00 -11.64 -6.18
C LYS A 152 -24.32 -11.49 -6.92
N GLN A 153 -25.44 -11.43 -6.20
CA GLN A 153 -26.74 -11.10 -6.80
C GLN A 153 -27.08 -9.65 -6.49
N VAL A 154 -27.42 -8.90 -7.53
CA VAL A 154 -27.82 -7.50 -7.40
C VAL A 154 -29.33 -7.39 -7.64
N SER A 155 -30.08 -6.96 -6.63
CA SER A 155 -31.45 -6.49 -6.83
C SER A 155 -31.40 -5.02 -7.25
N LEU A 156 -31.65 -4.74 -8.52
CA LEU A 156 -31.88 -3.37 -8.99
C LEU A 156 -33.39 -3.19 -9.12
N ASP A 157 -33.96 -2.27 -8.34
CA ASP A 157 -35.35 -1.81 -8.48
C ASP A 157 -36.38 -2.94 -8.70
N SER A 158 -36.39 -3.94 -7.81
CA SER A 158 -37.34 -5.07 -7.79
C SER A 158 -37.28 -6.04 -8.99
N GLN A 159 -36.33 -5.89 -9.90
CA GLN A 159 -36.02 -6.87 -10.95
C GLN A 159 -34.62 -7.46 -10.73
N LEU A 160 -34.58 -8.72 -10.32
CA LEU A 160 -33.36 -9.46 -10.01
C LEU A 160 -32.70 -9.94 -11.31
N LEU A 161 -31.64 -9.26 -11.81
CA LEU A 161 -31.13 -9.56 -13.16
C LEU A 161 -29.62 -9.36 -13.41
N SER A 162 -28.74 -9.60 -12.43
CA SER A 162 -27.33 -9.88 -12.77
C SER A 162 -26.61 -10.70 -11.70
N GLU A 163 -26.02 -11.83 -12.12
CA GLU A 163 -24.97 -12.52 -11.36
C GLU A 163 -23.62 -11.92 -11.78
N ILE A 164 -22.87 -11.42 -10.80
CA ILE A 164 -21.48 -10.99 -11.02
C ILE A 164 -20.58 -12.04 -10.40
N GLU A 165 -19.73 -12.65 -11.23
CA GLU A 165 -18.64 -13.52 -10.79
C GLU A 165 -17.42 -12.67 -10.47
N SER A 166 -16.79 -12.89 -9.33
CA SER A 166 -15.54 -12.23 -8.96
C SER A 166 -14.53 -13.28 -8.51
N ASP A 167 -13.45 -13.38 -9.26
CA ASP A 167 -12.31 -14.24 -8.94
C ASP A 167 -11.40 -13.54 -7.92
N LEU A 168 -11.04 -14.27 -6.87
CA LEU A 168 -10.14 -13.93 -5.79
C LEU A 168 -8.95 -14.88 -5.91
N ASP A 169 -7.87 -14.47 -6.56
CA ASP A 169 -6.66 -15.29 -6.62
C ASP A 169 -5.76 -15.03 -5.40
N TYR A 170 -5.14 -16.10 -4.91
CA TYR A 170 -4.18 -16.12 -3.82
C TYR A 170 -2.93 -16.82 -4.30
N LEU A 171 -1.91 -16.03 -4.52
CA LEU A 171 -0.61 -16.50 -4.93
C LEU A 171 0.31 -16.39 -3.72
N SER A 172 0.87 -17.50 -3.29
CA SER A 172 1.91 -17.51 -2.26
C SER A 172 3.17 -18.13 -2.80
N SER A 173 4.28 -17.45 -2.54
CA SER A 173 5.57 -18.09 -2.47
C SER A 173 5.69 -18.85 -1.16
N ASN A 174 6.27 -20.04 -1.21
CA ASN A 174 6.64 -20.73 0.01
C ASN A 174 7.93 -20.09 0.51
N GLN A 175 7.94 -19.57 1.74
CA GLN A 175 9.21 -19.36 2.41
C GLN A 175 9.72 -20.71 2.93
N ASN A 176 10.78 -21.23 2.29
CA ASN A 176 11.66 -22.29 2.79
C ASN A 176 11.05 -23.69 2.98
N GLY A 177 10.90 -24.45 1.89
CA GLY A 177 10.93 -25.92 1.95
C GLY A 177 9.95 -26.57 2.94
N THR A 178 8.83 -25.93 3.25
CA THR A 178 7.85 -26.50 4.17
C THR A 178 7.02 -27.56 3.46
N TYR A 179 6.77 -28.67 4.15
CA TYR A 179 5.84 -29.71 3.70
C TYR A 179 4.37 -29.31 3.90
N ALA A 180 4.13 -28.13 4.47
CA ALA A 180 2.80 -27.63 4.78
C ALA A 180 2.70 -26.17 4.37
N TYR A 181 1.54 -25.85 3.79
CA TYR A 181 1.11 -24.54 3.40
C TYR A 181 -0.17 -24.20 4.14
N PHE A 182 -0.22 -23.02 4.73
CA PHE A 182 -1.38 -22.49 5.41
C PHE A 182 -1.61 -21.07 4.92
N THR A 183 -2.82 -20.79 4.44
CA THR A 183 -3.24 -19.45 4.08
C THR A 183 -4.56 -19.15 4.79
N SER A 184 -4.61 -17.98 5.43
CA SER A 184 -5.81 -17.34 5.96
C SER A 184 -5.90 -15.99 5.25
N LYS A 185 -7.00 -15.76 4.55
CA LYS A 185 -7.24 -14.53 3.81
C LYS A 185 -8.63 -14.02 4.10
N CYS A 186 -8.71 -12.82 4.69
CA CYS A 186 -9.96 -12.11 4.91
C CYS A 186 -10.33 -11.30 3.67
N HIS A 187 -11.62 -11.11 3.39
CA HIS A 187 -12.13 -10.32 2.26
C HIS A 187 -13.35 -9.53 2.71
N PRO A 188 -13.42 -8.22 2.46
CA PRO A 188 -14.64 -7.49 2.68
C PRO A 188 -15.68 -7.96 1.67
N SER A 189 -16.81 -8.44 2.17
CA SER A 189 -17.99 -8.66 1.35
C SER A 189 -18.56 -7.29 0.97
N GLU A 190 -19.05 -7.18 -0.27
CA GLU A 190 -19.65 -5.93 -0.75
C GLU A 190 -21.09 -5.78 -0.23
N LYS A 191 -21.73 -4.64 -0.51
CA LYS A 191 -23.08 -4.29 -0.03
C LYS A 191 -24.26 -5.09 -0.62
N TYR A 192 -24.01 -6.17 -1.37
CA TYR A 192 -25.06 -6.85 -2.13
C TYR A 192 -25.96 -7.70 -1.24
N ASP A 193 -27.24 -7.78 -1.62
CA ASP A 193 -28.29 -8.49 -0.87
C ASP A 193 -27.99 -9.99 -0.66
N SER A 194 -27.32 -10.61 -1.63
CA SER A 194 -26.76 -11.94 -1.44
C SER A 194 -25.41 -12.10 -2.11
N ILE A 195 -24.50 -12.69 -1.35
CA ILE A 195 -23.14 -13.02 -1.77
C ILE A 195 -22.97 -14.50 -1.47
N ALA A 196 -22.84 -15.31 -2.51
CA ALA A 196 -22.70 -16.75 -2.37
C ALA A 196 -21.32 -17.18 -2.86
N PHE A 197 -20.72 -18.13 -2.17
CA PHE A 197 -19.52 -18.79 -2.69
C PHE A 197 -19.87 -19.55 -3.98
N ASP A 198 -19.10 -19.37 -5.05
CA ASP A 198 -19.31 -20.12 -6.30
C ASP A 198 -18.33 -21.27 -6.47
N SER A 199 -17.03 -21.03 -6.33
CA SER A 199 -16.05 -22.10 -6.48
C SER A 199 -14.72 -21.79 -5.82
N LEU A 200 -13.96 -22.82 -5.51
CA LEU A 200 -12.55 -22.75 -5.10
C LEU A 200 -11.74 -23.47 -6.17
N MET A 201 -10.60 -22.90 -6.54
CA MET A 201 -9.57 -23.53 -7.35
C MET A 201 -8.30 -23.60 -6.51
N ILE A 202 -7.60 -24.72 -6.55
CA ILE A 202 -6.27 -24.86 -5.94
C ILE A 202 -5.35 -25.41 -7.01
N SER A 203 -4.20 -24.79 -7.19
CA SER A 203 -3.12 -25.24 -8.07
C SER A 203 -1.95 -25.71 -7.21
N VAL A 204 -1.50 -26.94 -7.41
CA VAL A 204 -0.37 -27.53 -6.68
C VAL A 204 0.60 -28.17 -7.65
N GLN A 205 1.84 -27.72 -7.67
CA GLN A 205 2.92 -28.38 -8.40
C GLN A 205 3.91 -28.99 -7.40
N LEU A 206 4.10 -30.31 -7.51
CA LEU A 206 4.98 -31.08 -6.64
C LEU A 206 6.28 -31.42 -7.38
N GLU A 207 7.41 -31.46 -6.65
CA GLU A 207 8.70 -31.89 -7.21
C GLU A 207 8.71 -33.37 -7.62
N ALA A 208 7.93 -34.19 -6.92
CA ALA A 208 7.75 -35.62 -7.20
C ALA A 208 6.28 -36.01 -7.17
N THR A 209 5.94 -37.15 -7.76
CA THR A 209 4.60 -37.76 -7.63
C THR A 209 4.39 -38.24 -6.19
N ASP A 210 3.95 -37.34 -5.32
CA ASP A 210 3.58 -37.66 -3.94
C ASP A 210 2.10 -37.35 -3.69
N SER A 211 1.58 -37.94 -2.62
CA SER A 211 0.26 -37.62 -2.11
C SER A 211 0.31 -36.42 -1.17
N PHE A 212 -0.74 -35.61 -1.22
CA PHE A 212 -0.90 -34.46 -0.32
C PHE A 212 -2.32 -34.45 0.23
N ARG A 213 -2.52 -33.63 1.26
CA ARG A 213 -3.78 -33.45 1.98
C ARG A 213 -4.20 -32.01 1.82
N ILE A 214 -5.49 -31.79 1.62
CA ILE A 214 -6.08 -30.46 1.64
C ILE A 214 -7.11 -30.41 2.76
N SER A 215 -7.06 -29.37 3.55
CA SER A 215 -8.17 -28.91 4.39
C SER A 215 -8.50 -27.48 3.98
N HIS A 216 -9.78 -27.15 3.92
CA HIS A 216 -10.19 -25.76 3.80
C HIS A 216 -11.48 -25.54 4.59
N SER A 217 -11.63 -24.31 5.05
CA SER A 217 -12.83 -23.85 5.71
C SER A 217 -13.11 -22.42 5.29
N LEU A 218 -14.38 -22.15 5.08
CA LEU A 218 -14.86 -20.82 4.72
C LEU A 218 -15.68 -20.30 5.90
N SER A 219 -15.22 -19.24 6.53
CA SER A 219 -15.84 -18.61 7.69
C SER A 219 -16.24 -17.18 7.34
N SER A 220 -17.47 -16.79 7.67
CA SER A 220 -17.79 -15.35 7.77
C SER A 220 -17.57 -14.90 9.21
N PHE A 221 -16.72 -13.92 9.42
CA PHE A 221 -16.66 -13.22 10.69
C PHE A 221 -17.72 -12.13 10.69
N GLY A 222 -18.92 -12.47 11.17
CA GLY A 222 -20.00 -11.49 11.32
C GLY A 222 -19.79 -10.50 12.47
N THR A 223 -18.78 -10.69 13.34
CA THR A 223 -18.75 -10.02 14.66
C THR A 223 -17.47 -9.25 15.02
N GLU A 224 -16.43 -9.21 14.19
CA GLU A 224 -15.15 -8.56 14.55
C GLU A 224 -14.76 -7.36 13.67
N ALA A 225 -15.56 -7.06 12.64
CA ALA A 225 -15.41 -5.84 11.86
C ALA A 225 -16.50 -4.83 12.25
N TYR A 226 -16.07 -3.66 12.73
CA TYR A 226 -16.97 -2.53 12.92
C TYR A 226 -17.18 -1.87 11.57
N LEU A 227 -18.38 -2.02 11.01
CA LEU A 227 -18.78 -1.32 9.80
C LEU A 227 -18.83 0.17 10.12
N ILE A 228 -17.97 0.95 9.46
CA ILE A 228 -18.01 2.40 9.51
C ILE A 228 -18.88 2.88 8.36
N ASP A 229 -20.01 3.49 8.73
CA ASP A 229 -20.78 4.33 7.83
C ASP A 229 -20.49 5.82 8.11
N THR A 230 -21.09 6.71 7.33
CA THR A 230 -20.87 8.16 7.47
C THR A 230 -21.37 8.75 8.79
N SER A 231 -22.32 8.09 9.46
CA SER A 231 -22.86 8.54 10.76
C SER A 231 -21.94 8.19 11.92
N GLU A 232 -21.19 7.10 11.80
CA GLU A 232 -20.21 6.64 12.79
C GLU A 232 -18.93 7.50 12.83
N LEU A 233 -18.67 8.33 11.80
CA LEU A 233 -17.50 9.21 11.76
C LEU A 233 -17.45 10.20 12.94
N GLU A 234 -18.60 10.67 13.42
CA GLU A 234 -18.64 11.59 14.57
C GLU A 234 -18.17 10.91 15.86
N GLY A 235 -18.40 9.61 16.02
CA GLY A 235 -17.91 8.82 17.16
C GLY A 235 -16.38 8.72 17.20
N ALA A 236 -15.72 8.82 16.03
CA ALA A 236 -14.28 8.82 15.91
C ALA A 236 -13.64 10.20 16.08
N ARG A 237 -14.42 11.28 16.16
CA ARG A 237 -13.89 12.65 16.28
C ARG A 237 -13.28 12.88 17.67
N ILE A 238 -12.02 13.31 17.71
CA ILE A 238 -11.30 13.60 18.98
C ILE A 238 -11.12 15.11 19.23
N ASP A 239 -11.14 15.94 18.19
CA ASP A 239 -11.12 17.39 18.29
C ASP A 239 -11.80 18.07 17.07
N SER A 240 -11.64 19.38 16.91
CA SER A 240 -12.28 20.14 15.83
C SER A 240 -11.79 19.79 14.42
N VAL A 241 -10.62 19.17 14.27
CA VAL A 241 -9.97 18.88 12.97
C VAL A 241 -9.39 17.46 12.88
N SER A 242 -9.63 16.62 13.88
CA SER A 242 -9.00 15.30 14.00
C SER A 242 -10.01 14.19 14.34
N TYR A 243 -9.79 13.05 13.69
CA TYR A 243 -10.49 11.79 13.90
C TYR A 243 -9.47 10.72 14.29
N GLN A 244 -9.86 9.78 15.14
CA GLN A 244 -9.04 8.67 15.57
C GLN A 244 -9.83 7.36 15.52
N PHE A 245 -9.28 6.37 14.84
CA PHE A 245 -9.77 5.01 14.83
C PHE A 245 -8.79 4.11 15.60
N GLY A 246 -9.32 3.32 16.53
CA GLY A 246 -8.51 2.52 17.45
C GLY A 246 -8.43 3.11 18.84
N ASN A 247 -7.77 2.38 19.73
CA ASN A 247 -8.08 2.43 21.14
C ASN A 247 -7.80 3.77 21.82
N SER A 248 -8.81 4.32 22.48
CA SER A 248 -8.63 5.35 23.50
C SER A 248 -8.43 4.76 24.90
N ILE A 249 -8.83 3.52 25.21
CA ILE A 249 -8.69 2.92 26.56
C ILE A 249 -8.62 1.37 26.57
N GLY A 250 -7.42 0.80 26.76
CA GLY A 250 -7.20 -0.44 27.54
C GLY A 250 -7.64 -1.82 27.01
N SER A 251 -8.25 -1.93 25.83
CA SER A 251 -8.58 -3.24 25.24
C SER A 251 -7.45 -3.80 24.35
N ASN A 252 -7.01 -5.03 24.62
CA ASN A 252 -5.99 -5.73 23.81
C ASN A 252 -6.57 -6.38 22.54
N TYR A 253 -7.76 -5.97 22.10
CA TYR A 253 -8.43 -6.56 20.94
C TYR A 253 -8.04 -5.81 19.67
N VAL A 254 -7.74 -6.56 18.62
CA VAL A 254 -7.59 -6.02 17.27
C VAL A 254 -8.97 -5.63 16.77
N PHE A 255 -9.17 -4.36 16.43
CA PHE A 255 -10.41 -3.90 15.82
C PHE A 255 -10.23 -3.82 14.31
N ASN A 256 -11.07 -4.53 13.56
CA ASN A 256 -11.14 -4.34 12.12
C ASN A 256 -12.15 -3.23 11.84
N TYR A 257 -11.74 -2.12 11.22
CA TYR A 257 -12.69 -1.13 10.71
C TYR A 257 -12.90 -1.38 9.23
N LEU A 258 -14.14 -1.72 8.88
CA LEU A 258 -14.58 -1.91 7.50
C LEU A 258 -15.30 -0.66 7.03
N PHE A 259 -14.71 0.07 6.09
CA PHE A 259 -15.38 1.19 5.42
C PHE A 259 -16.13 0.64 4.21
N GLY A 260 -17.45 0.53 4.35
CA GLY A 260 -18.33 -0.07 3.35
C GLY A 260 -18.82 0.93 2.29
N HIS A 261 -19.16 0.42 1.11
CA HIS A 261 -19.74 1.22 0.04
C HIS A 261 -21.23 1.44 0.32
N TYR A 262 -21.64 2.66 0.65
CA TYR A 262 -22.99 2.94 1.16
C TYR A 262 -23.95 3.60 0.14
N LEU A 263 -23.47 3.94 -1.06
CA LEU A 263 -24.33 4.56 -2.09
C LEU A 263 -25.25 3.52 -2.75
N PRO A 264 -26.39 3.88 -3.35
CA PRO A 264 -27.13 2.95 -4.21
C PRO A 264 -26.36 2.59 -5.50
N GLY A 265 -26.68 1.44 -6.12
CA GLY A 265 -26.10 0.98 -7.40
C GLY A 265 -24.77 0.23 -7.30
N THR A 266 -24.23 -0.28 -8.41
CA THR A 266 -22.99 -1.10 -8.44
C THR A 266 -21.74 -0.26 -8.12
N PRO A 267 -20.87 -0.66 -7.17
CA PRO A 267 -19.56 -0.04 -6.97
C PRO A 267 -18.76 -0.02 -8.28
N SER A 268 -18.33 1.16 -8.70
CA SER A 268 -17.61 1.36 -9.97
C SER A 268 -16.93 2.73 -10.01
N ASN A 269 -16.12 3.00 -11.04
CA ASN A 269 -15.49 4.31 -11.24
C ASN A 269 -16.50 5.46 -11.38
N SER A 270 -17.72 5.19 -11.85
CA SER A 270 -18.81 6.17 -11.92
C SER A 270 -19.67 6.22 -10.65
N ASN A 271 -19.45 5.31 -9.70
CA ASN A 271 -20.20 5.20 -8.45
C ASN A 271 -19.25 4.92 -7.28
N ILE A 272 -18.45 5.92 -6.92
CA ILE A 272 -17.47 5.87 -5.83
C ILE A 272 -18.13 6.39 -4.54
N ALA A 273 -18.04 5.62 -3.45
CA ALA A 273 -18.47 6.06 -2.13
C ALA A 273 -17.35 6.87 -1.44
N PHE A 274 -17.66 8.09 -1.01
CA PHE A 274 -16.69 8.99 -0.41
C PHE A 274 -17.00 9.26 1.05
N PHE A 275 -16.09 8.90 1.95
CA PHE A 275 -16.15 9.36 3.34
C PHE A 275 -15.56 10.77 3.41
N ASP A 276 -16.45 11.75 3.60
CA ASP A 276 -16.13 13.17 3.71
C ASP A 276 -15.83 13.54 5.17
N PHE A 277 -14.57 13.81 5.47
CA PHE A 277 -14.17 14.28 6.79
C PHE A 277 -14.26 15.81 6.86
N VAL A 278 -14.96 16.35 7.86
CA VAL A 278 -15.27 17.79 7.98
C VAL A 278 -14.85 18.32 9.36
N PRO A 279 -14.26 19.51 9.49
CA PRO A 279 -13.99 20.08 10.80
C PRO A 279 -15.28 20.45 11.54
N SER A 280 -15.24 20.50 12.87
CA SER A 280 -16.38 20.90 13.70
C SER A 280 -15.98 22.05 14.65
N PRO A 281 -16.57 23.25 14.49
CA PRO A 281 -17.49 23.64 13.42
C PRO A 281 -16.80 23.69 12.05
N ASN A 282 -17.58 23.53 10.96
CA ASN A 282 -17.05 23.67 9.61
C ASN A 282 -16.61 25.13 9.34
N THR A 283 -15.48 25.31 8.66
CA THR A 283 -14.82 26.60 8.40
C THR A 283 -15.18 27.16 7.02
N ASP A 284 -14.93 28.46 6.82
CA ASP A 284 -15.21 29.12 5.54
C ASP A 284 -14.13 28.85 4.49
N SER A 285 -12.90 28.54 4.91
CA SER A 285 -11.75 28.22 4.05
C SER A 285 -11.24 26.78 4.26
N ALA A 286 -10.55 26.26 3.23
CA ALA A 286 -9.89 24.96 3.31
C ALA A 286 -8.78 24.96 4.38
N ILE A 287 -8.74 23.87 5.16
CA ILE A 287 -7.78 23.63 6.25
C ILE A 287 -7.32 22.17 6.20
N GLY A 288 -6.34 21.80 7.03
CA GLY A 288 -5.92 20.42 7.22
C GLY A 288 -6.83 19.67 8.21
N ILE A 289 -7.14 18.41 7.89
CA ILE A 289 -7.89 17.47 8.73
C ILE A 289 -7.03 16.22 8.90
N ASN A 290 -6.94 15.70 10.11
CA ASN A 290 -6.19 14.49 10.42
C ASN A 290 -7.15 13.33 10.70
N VAL A 291 -6.87 12.17 10.11
CA VAL A 291 -7.57 10.92 10.41
C VAL A 291 -6.51 9.90 10.78
N GLU A 292 -6.42 9.56 12.06
CA GLU A 292 -5.37 8.71 12.59
C GLU A 292 -5.87 7.29 12.85
N PHE A 293 -5.15 6.30 12.32
CA PHE A 293 -5.37 4.89 12.56
C PHE A 293 -4.29 4.35 13.49
N MET A 294 -4.69 3.94 14.69
CA MET A 294 -3.78 3.57 15.78
C MET A 294 -3.35 2.09 15.71
N ASN A 295 -2.45 1.67 16.60
CA ASN A 295 -2.07 0.25 16.74
C ASN A 295 -3.28 -0.65 17.02
N TYR A 296 -3.14 -1.93 16.65
CA TYR A 296 -4.18 -2.96 16.84
C TYR A 296 -5.47 -2.65 16.07
N VAL A 297 -5.32 -1.98 14.94
CA VAL A 297 -6.41 -1.71 14.01
C VAL A 297 -6.05 -2.27 12.65
N ALA A 298 -7.00 -2.95 12.02
CA ALA A 298 -6.95 -3.20 10.59
C ALA A 298 -7.82 -2.17 9.85
N LEU A 299 -7.23 -1.46 8.90
CA LEU A 299 -7.96 -0.55 8.01
C LEU A 299 -8.36 -1.29 6.72
N ILE A 300 -9.65 -1.61 6.62
CA ILE A 300 -10.22 -2.32 5.49
C ILE A 300 -11.23 -1.43 4.77
N THR A 301 -11.17 -1.42 3.45
CA THR A 301 -12.07 -0.64 2.57
C THR A 301 -12.68 -1.59 1.56
N GLU A 302 -13.99 -1.50 1.35
CA GLU A 302 -14.63 -2.13 0.18
C GLU A 302 -14.16 -1.48 -1.13
N SER A 303 -14.41 -2.18 -2.25
CA SER A 303 -14.16 -1.67 -3.60
C SER A 303 -14.82 -0.30 -3.80
N PHE A 304 -14.11 0.62 -4.45
CA PHE A 304 -14.60 1.98 -4.76
C PHE A 304 -15.03 2.80 -3.54
N VAL A 305 -14.40 2.56 -2.38
CA VAL A 305 -14.50 3.42 -1.19
C VAL A 305 -13.26 4.31 -1.10
N GLN A 306 -13.45 5.61 -0.93
CA GLN A 306 -12.35 6.58 -0.84
C GLN A 306 -12.54 7.57 0.31
N PHE A 307 -11.43 8.08 0.82
CA PHE A 307 -11.41 9.13 1.84
C PHE A 307 -11.06 10.47 1.21
N ARG A 308 -11.75 11.53 1.63
CA ARG A 308 -11.40 12.90 1.21
C ARG A 308 -11.79 13.92 2.28
N GLY A 309 -11.17 15.09 2.21
CA GLY A 309 -11.65 16.24 2.96
C GLY A 309 -12.99 16.70 2.39
N GLY A 310 -13.93 17.04 3.27
CA GLY A 310 -15.19 17.66 2.89
C GLY A 310 -14.99 19.06 2.31
N LEU A 311 -16.10 19.70 1.94
CA LEU A 311 -16.09 21.07 1.45
C LEU A 311 -16.19 22.08 2.62
N PRO A 312 -15.40 23.16 2.61
CA PRO A 312 -15.63 24.32 3.45
C PRO A 312 -16.99 24.96 3.12
N LYS A 313 -17.50 25.83 3.99
CA LYS A 313 -18.81 26.49 3.80
C LYS A 313 -18.87 27.39 2.57
N LEU A 314 -17.77 28.09 2.27
CA LEU A 314 -17.72 29.17 1.26
C LEU A 314 -16.62 28.96 0.21
N ASP A 315 -16.01 27.78 0.14
CA ASP A 315 -14.91 27.46 -0.79
C ASP A 315 -15.22 26.16 -1.54
N THR A 316 -14.87 26.11 -2.83
CA THR A 316 -15.00 24.91 -3.66
C THR A 316 -13.80 23.96 -3.52
N ASN A 317 -12.69 24.44 -2.95
CA ASN A 317 -11.53 23.60 -2.65
C ASN A 317 -11.79 22.80 -1.39
N ARG A 318 -11.68 21.48 -1.50
CA ARG A 318 -11.80 20.57 -0.36
C ARG A 318 -10.69 20.81 0.66
N HIS A 319 -11.01 20.56 1.92
CA HIS A 319 -10.01 20.47 2.98
C HIS A 319 -8.89 19.48 2.60
N THR A 320 -7.68 19.72 3.09
CA THR A 320 -6.60 18.75 2.94
C THR A 320 -6.82 17.63 3.95
N LEU A 321 -6.90 16.39 3.49
CA LEU A 321 -7.04 15.23 4.36
C LEU A 321 -5.69 14.55 4.55
N ASN A 322 -5.26 14.38 5.80
CA ASN A 322 -4.10 13.60 6.18
C ASN A 322 -4.58 12.29 6.82
N VAL A 323 -4.52 11.21 6.05
CA VAL A 323 -4.72 9.85 6.55
C VAL A 323 -3.42 9.39 7.20
N ILE A 324 -3.38 9.33 8.52
CA ILE A 324 -2.19 9.03 9.31
C ILE A 324 -2.24 7.56 9.75
N ASN A 325 -1.37 6.72 9.21
CA ASN A 325 -1.15 5.39 9.74
C ASN A 325 -0.16 5.47 10.92
N ASN A 326 -0.67 5.37 12.14
CA ASN A 326 0.09 5.40 13.39
C ASN A 326 0.05 4.05 14.12
N GLY A 327 0.19 2.96 13.36
CA GLY A 327 0.28 1.61 13.91
C GLY A 327 -0.70 0.60 13.36
N ALA A 328 -1.63 1.03 12.50
CA ALA A 328 -2.60 0.15 11.90
C ALA A 328 -1.97 -0.71 10.80
N ASP A 329 -2.51 -1.92 10.65
CA ASP A 329 -2.20 -2.79 9.54
C ASP A 329 -3.21 -2.53 8.42
N HIS A 330 -2.71 -2.13 7.26
CA HIS A 330 -3.52 -1.92 6.08
C HIS A 330 -3.51 -3.21 5.26
N CYS A 331 -4.53 -4.03 5.46
CA CYS A 331 -4.77 -5.21 4.66
C CYS A 331 -5.43 -4.79 3.34
N MET A 332 -4.74 -4.97 2.22
CA MET A 332 -5.28 -4.67 0.90
C MET A 332 -5.39 -5.95 0.09
N TYR A 333 -6.62 -6.30 -0.25
CA TYR A 333 -6.95 -7.57 -0.89
C TYR A 333 -6.85 -7.50 -2.41
N TRP A 334 -6.85 -8.65 -3.06
CA TRP A 334 -6.82 -8.78 -4.52
C TRP A 334 -7.99 -7.99 -5.17
N PHE A 335 -7.67 -7.11 -6.15
CA PHE A 335 -8.53 -6.04 -6.72
C PHE A 335 -8.88 -4.85 -5.81
N GLY A 336 -8.30 -4.76 -4.62
CA GLY A 336 -8.44 -3.60 -3.75
C GLY A 336 -7.66 -2.40 -4.28
N GLU A 337 -8.36 -1.44 -4.87
CA GLU A 337 -7.80 -0.13 -5.18
C GLU A 337 -8.04 0.83 -4.02
N ARG A 338 -6.96 1.28 -3.38
CA ARG A 338 -7.02 2.41 -2.45
C ARG A 338 -6.51 3.65 -3.13
N VAL A 339 -7.43 4.52 -3.52
CA VAL A 339 -7.13 5.73 -4.27
C VAL A 339 -7.12 6.94 -3.34
N PHE A 340 -5.98 7.62 -3.31
CA PHE A 340 -5.80 8.92 -2.65
C PHE A 340 -6.01 10.01 -3.69
N ALA A 341 -7.14 10.72 -3.59
CA ALA A 341 -7.49 11.82 -4.47
C ALA A 341 -6.67 13.09 -4.16
N LYS A 342 -6.79 14.10 -5.03
CA LYS A 342 -6.21 15.44 -4.84
C LYS A 342 -6.46 15.96 -3.41
N ASN A 343 -5.47 16.64 -2.83
CA ASN A 343 -5.51 17.16 -1.46
C ASN A 343 -5.64 16.07 -0.37
N THR A 344 -5.32 14.81 -0.67
CA THR A 344 -5.28 13.73 0.30
C THR A 344 -3.86 13.20 0.44
N ASN A 345 -3.39 13.03 1.66
CA ASN A 345 -2.07 12.51 1.97
C ASN A 345 -2.20 11.22 2.78
N LEU A 346 -1.40 10.21 2.47
CA LEU A 346 -1.12 9.09 3.36
C LEU A 346 0.17 9.39 4.11
N ILE A 347 0.11 9.56 5.42
CA ILE A 347 1.27 9.78 6.30
C ILE A 347 1.52 8.51 7.09
N HIS A 348 2.60 7.80 6.78
CA HIS A 348 2.95 6.56 7.47
C HIS A 348 3.96 6.83 8.60
N LYS A 349 3.58 6.50 9.83
CA LYS A 349 4.45 6.53 11.02
C LYS A 349 4.84 5.11 11.46
N LYS A 350 3.86 4.22 11.59
CA LYS A 350 4.02 2.84 12.11
C LYS A 350 2.96 1.92 11.49
N GLY A 351 3.09 0.62 11.76
CA GLY A 351 2.20 -0.43 11.24
C GLY A 351 2.70 -0.98 9.90
N GLY A 352 1.87 -1.75 9.21
CA GLY A 352 2.19 -2.28 7.88
C GLY A 352 1.19 -1.88 6.80
N ILE A 353 1.63 -1.98 5.54
CA ILE A 353 0.73 -1.97 4.38
C ILE A 353 1.05 -3.22 3.57
N TYR A 354 0.12 -4.16 3.54
CA TYR A 354 0.31 -5.48 2.97
C TYR A 354 -0.61 -5.65 1.76
N PRO A 355 -0.20 -5.15 0.58
CA PRO A 355 -0.93 -5.38 -0.65
C PRO A 355 -0.75 -6.82 -1.13
N ASP A 356 -1.85 -7.49 -1.47
CA ASP A 356 -1.81 -8.72 -2.25
C ASP A 356 -1.40 -8.45 -3.71
N ALA A 357 -1.12 -9.49 -4.52
CA ALA A 357 -0.47 -9.31 -5.83
C ALA A 357 -1.24 -8.38 -6.79
N GLY A 358 -2.58 -8.41 -6.77
CA GLY A 358 -3.45 -7.53 -7.54
C GLY A 358 -3.91 -6.25 -6.82
N ALA A 359 -3.49 -6.00 -5.58
CA ALA A 359 -3.92 -4.83 -4.80
C ALA A 359 -3.11 -3.59 -5.19
N CYS A 360 -3.77 -2.43 -5.26
CA CYS A 360 -3.13 -1.18 -5.68
C CYS A 360 -3.39 -0.04 -4.69
N THR A 361 -2.33 0.56 -4.14
CA THR A 361 -2.44 1.91 -3.56
C THR A 361 -2.10 2.94 -4.63
N MET A 362 -3.06 3.79 -4.99
CA MET A 362 -2.91 4.80 -6.03
C MET A 362 -2.91 6.21 -5.46
N PHE A 363 -1.94 7.02 -5.88
CA PHE A 363 -1.85 8.43 -5.58
C PHE A 363 -2.16 9.27 -6.84
N ASN A 364 -3.34 9.88 -6.88
CA ASN A 364 -3.74 10.79 -7.95
C ASN A 364 -2.98 12.13 -7.87
N SER A 365 -3.07 12.94 -8.92
CA SER A 365 -2.43 14.26 -8.98
C SER A 365 -2.78 15.14 -7.79
N GLY A 366 -1.76 15.71 -7.14
CA GLY A 366 -1.90 16.52 -5.93
C GLY A 366 -2.15 15.74 -4.62
N SER A 367 -1.99 14.41 -4.64
CA SER A 367 -1.93 13.57 -3.43
C SER A 367 -0.48 13.20 -3.07
N ASN A 368 -0.23 12.78 -1.83
CA ASN A 368 1.13 12.41 -1.41
C ASN A 368 1.17 11.15 -0.55
N LEU A 369 2.18 10.31 -0.79
CA LEU A 369 2.67 9.34 0.20
C LEU A 369 3.79 10.02 1.00
N ILE A 370 3.69 10.04 2.32
CA ILE A 370 4.67 10.65 3.21
C ILE A 370 5.12 9.60 4.23
N ILE A 371 6.41 9.29 4.26
CA ILE A 371 6.99 8.46 5.32
C ILE A 371 7.53 9.41 6.40
N ASP A 372 6.98 9.30 7.60
CA ASP A 372 7.27 10.25 8.68
C ASP A 372 8.71 10.09 9.22
N THR A 373 9.17 11.07 10.00
CA THR A 373 10.51 11.08 10.59
C THR A 373 10.75 9.78 11.37
N ASP A 374 11.94 9.19 11.20
CA ASP A 374 12.35 7.93 11.84
C ASP A 374 11.41 6.73 11.61
N SER A 375 10.51 6.82 10.63
CA SER A 375 9.51 5.79 10.32
C SER A 375 9.97 4.87 9.20
N LYS A 376 9.49 3.63 9.21
CA LYS A 376 9.88 2.62 8.21
C LYS A 376 8.66 1.99 7.59
N LEU A 377 8.52 2.12 6.28
CA LEU A 377 7.50 1.42 5.51
C LEU A 377 8.15 0.34 4.63
N PHE A 378 7.75 -0.90 4.85
CA PHE A 378 7.98 -2.02 3.93
C PHE A 378 6.69 -2.22 3.14
N TYR A 379 6.70 -1.87 1.86
CA TYR A 379 5.52 -1.93 1.01
C TYR A 379 5.64 -3.07 0.01
N GLY A 380 4.67 -3.99 0.05
CA GLY A 380 4.66 -5.20 -0.76
C GLY A 380 5.63 -6.27 -0.27
N TYR A 381 5.62 -7.41 -0.95
CA TYR A 381 6.46 -8.56 -0.66
C TYR A 381 6.71 -9.35 -1.95
N GLU A 382 7.98 -9.62 -2.28
CA GLU A 382 8.42 -10.36 -3.47
C GLU A 382 7.84 -9.86 -4.80
N GLY A 383 7.73 -8.53 -4.94
CA GLY A 383 7.20 -7.91 -6.14
C GLY A 383 5.67 -7.93 -6.21
N LYS A 384 4.97 -8.47 -5.21
CA LYS A 384 3.51 -8.44 -5.12
C LYS A 384 2.99 -7.06 -4.70
N GLY A 385 1.80 -6.74 -5.19
CA GLY A 385 1.15 -5.45 -4.99
C GLY A 385 1.57 -4.40 -6.01
N MET A 386 0.85 -3.29 -6.01
CA MET A 386 1.12 -2.15 -6.87
C MET A 386 1.08 -0.84 -6.08
N LEU A 387 2.15 -0.05 -6.16
CA LEU A 387 2.14 1.34 -5.74
C LEU A 387 2.01 2.21 -7.00
N ALA A 388 0.83 2.77 -7.23
CA ALA A 388 0.58 3.60 -8.40
C ALA A 388 0.70 5.09 -8.09
N VAL A 389 1.36 5.83 -8.97
CA VAL A 389 1.54 7.28 -8.85
C VAL A 389 1.17 7.96 -10.17
N LYS A 390 0.39 9.05 -10.08
CA LYS A 390 0.07 9.95 -11.20
C LYS A 390 0.99 11.17 -11.21
N PRO A 391 1.08 11.92 -12.33
CA PRO A 391 1.79 13.20 -12.36
C PRO A 391 1.39 14.11 -11.21
N GLU A 392 2.33 14.90 -10.69
CA GLU A 392 2.15 15.84 -9.58
C GLU A 392 1.87 15.20 -8.21
N SER A 393 1.61 13.90 -8.13
CA SER A 393 1.72 13.17 -6.87
C SER A 393 3.19 13.08 -6.43
N ARG A 394 3.42 12.92 -5.13
CA ARG A 394 4.79 12.80 -4.59
C ARG A 394 4.90 11.69 -3.57
N ILE A 395 6.03 11.00 -3.61
CA ILE A 395 6.49 10.16 -2.50
C ILE A 395 7.55 10.97 -1.75
N LYS A 396 7.28 11.32 -0.51
CA LYS A 396 8.16 12.15 0.33
C LYS A 396 8.66 11.35 1.51
N LEU A 397 9.98 11.27 1.64
CA LEU A 397 10.62 10.74 2.83
C LEU A 397 10.97 11.91 3.75
N ARG A 398 10.80 11.74 5.06
CA ARG A 398 11.30 12.68 6.08
C ARG A 398 12.64 12.20 6.66
N PRO A 399 13.41 13.04 7.37
CA PRO A 399 14.70 12.63 7.93
C PRO A 399 14.61 11.33 8.74
N GLY A 400 15.61 10.46 8.62
CA GLY A 400 15.66 9.17 9.32
C GLY A 400 14.70 8.10 8.80
N SER A 401 13.85 8.42 7.82
CA SER A 401 12.83 7.48 7.32
C SER A 401 13.37 6.46 6.31
N LEU A 402 12.70 5.31 6.22
CA LEU A 402 12.96 4.26 5.24
C LEU A 402 11.69 3.96 4.44
N LEU A 403 11.79 4.01 3.12
CA LEU A 403 10.83 3.38 2.22
C LEU A 403 11.50 2.19 1.52
N SER A 404 10.99 0.99 1.80
CA SER A 404 11.46 -0.25 1.21
C SER A 404 10.35 -0.84 0.35
N LEU A 405 10.58 -0.86 -0.96
CA LEU A 405 9.63 -1.36 -1.95
C LEU A 405 10.00 -2.79 -2.32
N SER A 406 9.04 -3.72 -2.22
CA SER A 406 9.14 -5.07 -2.75
C SER A 406 7.87 -5.35 -3.57
N THR A 407 7.66 -4.52 -4.59
CA THR A 407 6.37 -4.36 -5.28
C THR A 407 6.57 -3.84 -6.71
N MET A 408 5.48 -3.70 -7.47
CA MET A 408 5.49 -2.94 -8.73
C MET A 408 5.17 -1.46 -8.46
N LEU A 409 6.10 -0.55 -8.78
CA LEU A 409 5.83 0.88 -8.88
C LEU A 409 5.21 1.16 -10.26
N VAL A 410 3.96 1.61 -10.29
CA VAL A 410 3.22 1.86 -11.54
C VAL A 410 3.14 3.37 -11.79
N LEU A 411 3.68 3.81 -12.91
CA LEU A 411 3.53 5.19 -13.38
C LEU A 411 2.26 5.23 -14.25
N LEU A 412 1.34 6.12 -13.90
CA LEU A 412 0.05 6.27 -14.58
C LEU A 412 -0.07 7.69 -15.13
N ASP A 413 -0.23 7.83 -16.45
CA ASP A 413 -0.45 9.16 -17.02
C ASP A 413 -1.80 9.75 -16.59
N ASP A 414 -1.85 11.08 -16.58
CA ASP A 414 -3.10 11.81 -16.62
C ASP A 414 -3.34 12.27 -18.06
N VAL A 415 -4.52 11.99 -18.59
CA VAL A 415 -4.91 12.33 -19.98
C VAL A 415 -4.79 13.83 -20.24
N GLN A 416 -4.75 14.65 -19.19
CA GLN A 416 -4.77 16.11 -19.24
C GLN A 416 -3.42 16.78 -18.91
N SER A 417 -2.37 16.04 -18.55
CA SER A 417 -1.11 16.65 -18.08
C SER A 417 0.00 16.61 -19.13
N ASP A 418 0.45 17.78 -19.58
CA ASP A 418 1.68 17.95 -20.38
C ASP A 418 2.97 17.74 -19.55
N GLN A 419 2.84 17.59 -18.22
CA GLN A 419 3.97 17.41 -17.31
C GLN A 419 3.95 16.03 -16.64
N HIS A 420 4.66 15.08 -17.23
CA HIS A 420 4.87 13.73 -16.70
C HIS A 420 5.94 13.71 -15.58
N ARG A 421 5.69 14.41 -14.47
CA ARG A 421 6.63 14.51 -13.34
C ARG A 421 6.22 13.57 -12.20
N TYR A 422 6.89 12.43 -12.13
CA TYR A 422 6.78 11.46 -11.04
C TYR A 422 7.99 11.62 -10.13
N ARG A 423 7.79 12.13 -8.90
CA ARG A 423 8.91 12.56 -8.04
C ARG A 423 8.97 11.83 -6.71
N ILE A 424 10.19 11.40 -6.36
CA ILE A 424 10.53 10.89 -5.03
C ILE A 424 11.61 11.79 -4.43
N GLU A 425 11.37 12.34 -3.24
CA GLU A 425 12.27 13.26 -2.55
C GLU A 425 12.94 12.56 -1.37
N ILE A 426 14.29 12.48 -1.37
CA ILE A 426 15.06 11.74 -0.35
C ILE A 426 15.99 12.71 0.42
N PRO A 427 15.56 13.22 1.59
CA PRO A 427 16.38 14.10 2.43
C PRO A 427 17.53 13.38 3.11
N LYS A 428 18.45 14.16 3.68
CA LYS A 428 19.55 13.65 4.51
C LYS A 428 19.04 12.70 5.60
N GLY A 429 19.68 11.54 5.69
CA GLY A 429 19.36 10.49 6.66
C GLY A 429 18.15 9.62 6.30
N ALA A 430 17.45 9.89 5.19
CA ALA A 430 16.41 9.01 4.68
C ALA A 430 16.96 8.02 3.65
N LYS A 431 16.29 6.87 3.50
CA LYS A 431 16.65 5.82 2.54
C LYS A 431 15.45 5.36 1.71
N LEU A 432 15.64 5.27 0.39
CA LEU A 432 14.76 4.52 -0.51
C LEU A 432 15.48 3.24 -0.94
N GLU A 433 14.82 2.09 -0.86
CA GLU A 433 15.35 0.84 -1.43
C GLU A 433 14.29 0.11 -2.24
N PHE A 434 14.73 -0.48 -3.36
CA PHE A 434 13.98 -1.48 -4.11
C PHE A 434 14.58 -2.84 -3.81
N ARG A 435 13.77 -3.75 -3.26
CA ARG A 435 14.14 -5.13 -2.95
C ARG A 435 14.00 -6.02 -4.17
N GLU A 436 14.53 -7.23 -4.07
CA GLU A 436 14.41 -8.26 -5.10
C GLU A 436 12.98 -8.40 -5.62
N ASN A 437 12.86 -8.67 -6.93
CA ASN A 437 11.60 -8.75 -7.68
C ASN A 437 10.80 -7.45 -7.80
N SER A 438 11.31 -6.30 -7.33
CA SER A 438 10.67 -5.01 -7.57
C SER A 438 10.75 -4.61 -9.03
N LYS A 439 9.68 -3.96 -9.53
CA LYS A 439 9.59 -3.51 -10.93
C LYS A 439 9.06 -2.09 -11.02
N ILE A 440 9.39 -1.41 -12.13
CA ILE A 440 8.78 -0.14 -12.51
C ILE A 440 8.04 -0.34 -13.82
N SER A 441 6.72 -0.11 -13.81
CA SER A 441 5.86 -0.25 -14.98
C SER A 441 5.39 1.10 -15.49
N THR A 442 5.51 1.29 -16.80
CA THR A 442 5.03 2.45 -17.57
C THR A 442 3.99 2.03 -18.61
N GLN A 443 3.44 0.82 -18.51
CA GLN A 443 2.54 0.25 -19.53
C GLN A 443 1.23 1.04 -19.70
N TYR A 444 0.89 1.88 -18.72
CA TYR A 444 -0.29 2.74 -18.72
C TYR A 444 0.05 4.21 -19.01
N CYS A 445 1.30 4.49 -19.39
CA CYS A 445 1.71 5.80 -19.89
C CYS A 445 1.57 5.82 -21.41
N SER A 446 1.14 6.97 -21.93
CA SER A 446 1.13 7.29 -23.35
C SER A 446 2.55 7.33 -23.94
N ASN A 447 3.54 7.67 -23.11
CA ASN A 447 4.95 7.68 -23.48
C ASN A 447 5.71 6.54 -22.78
N SER A 448 6.28 5.62 -23.57
CA SER A 448 7.11 4.52 -23.06
C SER A 448 8.39 5.00 -22.37
N ASP A 449 8.88 6.20 -22.70
CA ASP A 449 10.06 6.83 -22.09
C ASP A 449 9.73 7.56 -20.77
N THR A 450 8.55 7.33 -20.20
CA THR A 450 8.19 7.89 -18.91
C THR A 450 9.14 7.39 -17.81
N LYS A 451 9.63 8.30 -16.97
CA LYS A 451 10.60 7.99 -15.90
C LYS A 451 10.18 8.54 -14.56
N VAL A 452 10.59 7.86 -13.49
CA VAL A 452 10.54 8.38 -12.13
C VAL A 452 11.80 9.19 -11.83
N GLU A 453 11.61 10.41 -11.35
CA GLU A 453 12.68 11.33 -10.95
C GLU A 453 12.90 11.22 -9.43
N ILE A 454 14.10 10.81 -9.04
CA ILE A 454 14.50 10.70 -7.64
C ILE A 454 15.45 11.84 -7.29
N ILE A 455 15.02 12.72 -6.38
CA ILE A 455 15.72 13.93 -5.97
C ILE A 455 16.50 13.65 -4.68
N MET A 456 17.82 13.56 -4.81
CA MET A 456 18.76 13.21 -3.76
C MET A 456 19.18 14.44 -2.92
N MET A 457 18.47 14.72 -1.85
CA MET A 457 18.76 15.84 -0.92
C MET A 457 19.67 15.39 0.25
N GLY A 458 20.63 14.51 -0.04
CA GLY A 458 21.62 14.00 0.91
C GLY A 458 21.27 12.67 1.59
N GLY A 459 20.19 11.99 1.17
CA GLY A 459 19.86 10.64 1.64
C GLY A 459 20.49 9.52 0.80
N GLU A 460 19.99 8.31 0.97
CA GLU A 460 20.50 7.08 0.35
C GLU A 460 19.46 6.45 -0.60
N ILE A 461 19.95 5.80 -1.66
CA ILE A 461 19.13 5.03 -2.58
C ILE A 461 19.79 3.69 -2.90
N ASP A 462 18.99 2.63 -2.90
CA ASP A 462 19.36 1.30 -3.34
C ASP A 462 18.43 0.83 -4.48
N LEU A 463 18.99 0.63 -5.67
CA LEU A 463 18.29 0.18 -6.88
C LEU A 463 18.60 -1.30 -7.22
N SER A 464 19.33 -2.02 -6.36
CA SER A 464 19.86 -3.35 -6.67
C SER A 464 18.78 -4.39 -6.90
N GLY A 465 17.61 -4.24 -6.28
CA GLY A 465 16.46 -5.14 -6.46
C GLY A 465 15.62 -4.90 -7.72
N LEU A 466 15.90 -3.87 -8.52
CA LEU A 466 15.24 -3.63 -9.81
C LEU A 466 15.90 -4.46 -10.92
N ASP A 467 15.11 -4.95 -11.88
CA ASP A 467 15.63 -5.47 -13.15
C ASP A 467 16.21 -4.36 -14.05
N GLU A 468 16.92 -4.76 -15.12
CA GLU A 468 17.61 -3.81 -16.00
C GLU A 468 16.65 -2.84 -16.70
N ASP A 469 15.50 -3.33 -17.16
CA ASP A 469 14.46 -2.53 -17.79
C ASP A 469 13.89 -1.48 -16.82
N SER A 470 13.59 -1.87 -15.58
CA SER A 470 13.09 -0.97 -14.55
C SER A 470 14.14 0.07 -14.12
N ARG A 471 15.42 -0.30 -14.04
CA ARG A 471 16.51 0.65 -13.73
C ARG A 471 16.61 1.77 -14.76
N GLN A 472 16.36 1.50 -16.03
CA GLN A 472 16.40 2.50 -17.11
C GLN A 472 15.27 3.55 -17.02
N LYS A 473 14.21 3.23 -16.25
CA LYS A 473 13.07 4.11 -15.96
C LYS A 473 13.29 5.03 -14.75
N VAL A 474 14.48 5.00 -14.14
CA VAL A 474 14.84 5.87 -13.02
C VAL A 474 15.79 6.99 -13.50
N ILE A 475 15.49 8.23 -13.15
CA ILE A 475 16.44 9.35 -13.23
C ILE A 475 16.79 9.78 -11.81
N VAL A 476 18.07 9.69 -11.45
CA VAL A 476 18.56 10.24 -10.18
C VAL A 476 19.07 11.66 -10.42
N ARG A 477 18.53 12.63 -9.69
CA ARG A 477 18.99 14.03 -9.70
C ARG A 477 19.48 14.42 -8.33
N PHE A 478 20.67 15.01 -8.28
CA PHE A 478 21.09 15.77 -7.13
C PHE A 478 20.59 17.20 -7.35
N PRO A 479 19.97 17.86 -6.33
CA PRO A 479 19.76 19.28 -6.39
C PRO A 479 21.12 19.87 -6.73
N SER A 480 21.22 20.60 -7.85
CA SER A 480 22.45 21.27 -8.25
C SER A 480 22.98 21.95 -7.01
N SER A 481 24.09 21.44 -6.45
CA SER A 481 24.67 21.85 -5.17
C SER A 481 24.49 23.34 -5.10
N THR A 482 23.61 23.82 -4.23
CA THR A 482 23.02 25.16 -4.28
C THR A 482 24.02 26.07 -4.93
N ASN A 483 23.90 26.33 -6.25
CA ASN A 483 24.71 27.37 -6.88
C ASN A 483 24.45 28.52 -5.96
N ALA A 484 25.45 28.96 -5.18
CA ALA A 484 25.27 29.92 -4.11
C ALA A 484 24.31 30.96 -4.66
N GLN A 485 23.06 30.94 -4.19
CA GLN A 485 21.98 31.54 -4.96
C GLN A 485 22.38 33.00 -5.03
N THR A 486 22.65 33.46 -6.25
CA THR A 486 23.19 34.79 -6.46
C THR A 486 22.03 35.72 -6.11
N ALA A 487 21.96 36.14 -4.85
CA ALA A 487 21.08 37.23 -4.48
C ALA A 487 21.38 38.36 -5.46
N ALA A 488 20.35 38.86 -6.14
CA ALA A 488 20.54 39.94 -7.10
C ALA A 488 20.96 41.19 -6.31
N LEU A 489 22.26 41.44 -6.24
CA LEU A 489 22.81 42.68 -5.71
C LEU A 489 22.54 43.75 -6.76
N ARG A 490 21.75 44.77 -6.40
CA ARG A 490 21.48 45.91 -7.28
C ARG A 490 22.00 47.18 -6.65
N LEU A 491 22.80 47.91 -7.41
CA LEU A 491 23.24 49.27 -7.07
C LEU A 491 22.17 50.25 -7.52
N VAL A 492 21.73 51.17 -6.65
CA VAL A 492 20.81 52.25 -7.06
C VAL A 492 21.54 53.26 -7.93
N ASN A 493 22.70 53.71 -7.43
CA ASN A 493 23.61 54.65 -8.07
C ASN A 493 25.01 54.44 -7.49
N ASN A 494 26.03 54.82 -8.26
CA ASN A 494 27.38 54.99 -7.73
C ASN A 494 27.37 56.08 -6.63
N PRO A 495 28.07 55.90 -5.51
CA PRO A 495 28.07 56.88 -4.44
C PRO A 495 28.85 58.11 -4.86
N VAL A 496 28.16 59.25 -4.93
CA VAL A 496 28.74 60.60 -5.04
C VAL A 496 29.04 61.18 -3.64
N GLN A 497 28.47 60.55 -2.61
CA GLN A 497 28.60 60.92 -1.21
C GLN A 497 29.14 59.74 -0.40
N ASP A 498 29.16 59.93 0.90
CA ASP A 498 29.67 59.04 1.92
C ASP A 498 28.79 57.81 2.23
N ASP A 499 27.65 57.65 1.54
CA ASP A 499 26.71 56.56 1.73
C ASP A 499 26.36 55.89 0.39
N LEU A 500 26.36 54.56 0.41
CA LEU A 500 25.97 53.74 -0.72
C LEU A 500 24.74 52.90 -0.37
N ILE A 501 23.75 52.95 -1.25
CA ILE A 501 22.54 52.16 -1.15
C ILE A 501 22.63 50.95 -2.08
N ILE A 502 22.54 49.75 -1.51
CA ILE A 502 22.41 48.50 -2.25
C ILE A 502 21.11 47.79 -1.90
N PHE A 503 20.54 47.11 -2.89
CA PHE A 503 19.41 46.20 -2.69
C PHE A 503 19.87 44.75 -2.73
N VAL A 504 19.40 43.96 -1.77
CA VAL A 504 19.65 42.52 -1.66
C VAL A 504 18.33 41.80 -1.50
N GLU A 505 18.00 40.92 -2.46
CA GLU A 505 16.84 40.03 -2.34
C GLU A 505 17.25 38.75 -1.59
N ALA A 506 16.56 38.46 -0.47
CA ALA A 506 16.77 37.27 0.34
C ALA A 506 15.49 36.43 0.41
N GLN A 507 15.60 35.10 0.33
CA GLN A 507 14.42 34.22 0.39
C GLN A 507 13.95 33.98 1.83
N SER A 508 14.86 34.06 2.80
CA SER A 508 14.58 33.88 4.22
C SER A 508 15.38 34.87 5.06
N GLU A 509 14.97 35.05 6.31
CA GLU A 509 15.74 35.86 7.26
C GLU A 509 17.13 35.26 7.46
N SER A 510 18.17 36.09 7.35
CA SER A 510 19.54 35.62 7.52
C SER A 510 20.52 36.75 7.80
N GLU A 511 21.62 36.40 8.45
CA GLU A 511 22.76 37.29 8.63
C GLU A 511 23.70 37.19 7.41
N VAL A 512 24.17 38.33 6.90
CA VAL A 512 25.02 38.43 5.71
C VAL A 512 26.21 39.34 5.99
N ALA A 513 27.40 38.86 5.63
CA ALA A 513 28.62 39.67 5.60
C ALA A 513 28.67 40.49 4.31
N LEU A 514 28.76 41.80 4.44
CA LEU A 514 28.94 42.76 3.35
C LEU A 514 30.42 43.15 3.30
N LEU A 515 31.07 42.85 2.19
CA LEU A 515 32.51 42.95 2.00
C LEU A 515 32.80 43.90 0.85
N VAL A 516 33.66 44.90 1.05
CA VAL A 516 34.10 45.82 0.00
C VAL A 516 35.57 45.59 -0.27
N TYR A 517 35.90 45.27 -1.52
CA TYR A 517 37.25 45.01 -1.98
C TYR A 517 37.71 46.11 -2.93
N ALA A 518 38.96 46.53 -2.83
CA ALA A 518 39.64 47.24 -3.90
C ALA A 518 39.85 46.31 -5.12
N MET A 519 40.15 46.89 -6.29
CA MET A 519 40.31 46.13 -7.53
C MET A 519 41.50 45.16 -7.52
N ASP A 520 42.47 45.37 -6.64
CA ASP A 520 43.61 44.46 -6.41
C ASP A 520 43.26 43.26 -5.50
N GLY A 521 42.03 43.20 -4.99
CA GLY A 521 41.55 42.15 -4.09
C GLY A 521 41.74 42.45 -2.60
N THR A 522 42.29 43.61 -2.23
CA THR A 522 42.42 44.02 -0.82
C THR A 522 41.04 44.29 -0.21
N LEU A 523 40.75 43.67 0.94
CA LEU A 523 39.52 43.95 1.70
C LEU A 523 39.63 45.31 2.40
N ILE A 524 38.76 46.25 2.04
CA ILE A 524 38.76 47.63 2.56
C ILE A 524 37.71 47.81 3.66
N HIS A 525 36.57 47.14 3.52
CA HIS A 525 35.47 47.23 4.49
C HIS A 525 34.79 45.88 4.69
N GLN A 526 34.36 45.64 5.92
CA GLN A 526 33.49 44.52 6.26
C GLN A 526 32.45 44.99 7.29
N SER A 527 31.18 44.69 7.02
CA SER A 527 30.09 44.82 7.99
C SER A 527 29.19 43.59 7.95
N THR A 528 28.39 43.41 8.99
CA THR A 528 27.40 42.35 9.08
C THR A 528 26.01 42.98 9.10
N GLN A 529 25.11 42.45 8.26
CA GLN A 529 23.77 42.96 8.07
C GLN A 529 22.76 41.83 8.27
N TYR A 530 21.64 42.12 8.92
CA TYR A 530 20.51 41.20 9.00
C TYR A 530 19.55 41.49 7.85
N LEU A 531 19.20 40.46 7.09
CA LEU A 531 18.23 40.52 6.00
C LEU A 531 16.92 39.90 6.46
N ALA A 532 15.81 40.56 6.17
CA ALA A 532 14.48 39.96 6.17
C ALA A 532 14.26 39.16 4.88
N SER A 533 13.24 38.30 4.85
CA SER A 533 12.76 37.72 3.58
C SER A 533 12.23 38.83 2.65
N GLY A 534 12.52 38.73 1.35
CA GLY A 534 12.20 39.73 0.32
C GLY A 534 13.35 40.70 0.03
N ASN A 535 12.99 41.91 -0.41
CA ASN A 535 13.93 42.94 -0.82
C ASN A 535 14.43 43.77 0.37
N ASN A 536 15.73 43.75 0.61
CA ASN A 536 16.39 44.49 1.68
C ASN A 536 17.15 45.67 1.10
N LYS A 537 16.99 46.84 1.72
CA LYS A 537 17.75 48.05 1.41
C LYS A 537 18.86 48.20 2.45
N LEU A 538 20.12 48.12 2.02
CA LEU A 538 21.28 48.23 2.89
C LEU A 538 22.03 49.52 2.61
N HIS A 539 22.55 50.11 3.69
CA HIS A 539 23.40 51.30 3.66
C HIS A 539 24.84 50.88 3.97
N VAL A 540 25.78 51.30 3.13
CA VAL A 540 27.20 51.01 3.26
C VAL A 540 27.94 52.33 3.42
N ASP A 541 28.51 52.55 4.59
CA ASP A 541 29.34 53.73 4.88
C ASP A 541 30.59 53.70 4.00
N CYS A 542 30.68 54.64 3.08
CA CYS A 542 31.77 54.77 2.13
C CYS A 542 32.74 55.89 2.49
N ARG A 543 32.64 56.55 3.65
CA ARG A 543 33.49 57.70 4.05
C ARG A 543 34.98 57.44 3.94
N HIS A 544 35.37 56.22 4.27
CA HIS A 544 36.77 55.78 4.32
C HIS A 544 37.30 55.30 2.96
N LEU A 545 36.46 55.22 1.92
CA LEU A 545 36.88 54.83 0.58
C LEU A 545 37.43 56.05 -0.18
N LEU A 546 38.52 55.88 -0.93
CA LEU A 546 39.02 56.89 -1.86
C LEU A 546 38.22 56.85 -3.17
N PRO A 547 38.26 57.91 -4.01
CA PRO A 547 37.70 57.84 -5.37
C PRO A 547 38.34 56.70 -6.16
N GLY A 548 37.53 55.84 -6.78
CA GLY A 548 38.02 54.63 -7.45
C GLY A 548 36.96 53.55 -7.67
N ALA A 549 37.37 52.44 -8.30
CA ALA A 549 36.52 51.27 -8.52
C ALA A 549 36.67 50.25 -7.37
N TYR A 550 35.57 49.62 -6.98
CA TYR A 550 35.52 48.62 -5.92
C TYR A 550 34.59 47.45 -6.30
N ILE A 551 34.76 46.32 -5.62
CA ILE A 551 33.87 45.16 -5.70
C ILE A 551 33.16 45.02 -4.36
N ILE A 552 31.83 45.05 -4.38
CA ILE A 552 31.02 44.72 -3.20
C ILE A 552 30.59 43.28 -3.31
N LYS A 553 30.71 42.53 -2.21
CA LYS A 553 30.14 41.19 -2.07
C LYS A 553 29.22 41.12 -0.87
N ALA A 554 28.12 40.39 -1.03
CA ALA A 554 27.27 39.95 0.05
C ALA A 554 27.46 38.43 0.18
N LYS A 555 27.82 37.94 1.38
CA LYS A 555 28.16 36.54 1.60
C LYS A 555 27.59 36.00 2.92
N ASN A 556 26.95 34.84 2.88
CA ASN A 556 26.72 33.97 4.04
C ASN A 556 26.83 32.49 3.63
N GLN A 557 26.31 31.56 4.45
CA GLN A 557 26.35 30.12 4.14
C GLN A 557 25.48 29.73 2.93
N ALA A 558 24.45 30.51 2.59
CA ALA A 558 23.48 30.24 1.53
C ALA A 558 23.55 31.20 0.33
N LEU A 559 24.19 32.37 0.49
CA LEU A 559 24.21 33.51 -0.43
C LEU A 559 25.65 33.88 -0.75
N ALA A 560 25.97 34.00 -2.04
CA ALA A 560 27.20 34.64 -2.50
C ALA A 560 26.90 35.46 -3.75
N SER A 561 27.05 36.77 -3.67
CA SER A 561 26.84 37.68 -4.80
C SER A 561 27.85 38.80 -4.77
N GLY A 562 28.13 39.42 -5.93
CA GLY A 562 28.95 40.61 -5.99
C GLY A 562 28.66 41.52 -7.18
N LEU A 563 28.91 42.81 -6.99
CA LEU A 563 28.80 43.84 -8.03
C LEU A 563 30.01 44.77 -8.03
N LYS A 564 30.24 45.44 -9.16
CA LYS A 564 31.22 46.52 -9.28
C LYS A 564 30.54 47.84 -8.94
N MET A 565 31.24 48.68 -8.17
CA MET A 565 30.85 50.06 -7.89
C MET A 565 32.00 51.00 -8.26
N ILE A 566 31.67 52.26 -8.53
CA ILE A 566 32.65 53.33 -8.72
C ILE A 566 32.32 54.43 -7.71
N LYS A 567 33.23 54.73 -6.78
CA LYS A 567 33.13 55.93 -5.95
C LYS A 567 33.69 57.11 -6.73
N LEU A 568 32.86 58.12 -6.97
CA LEU A 568 33.22 59.33 -7.73
C LEU A 568 33.99 60.33 -6.88
#